data_AF-A0A4V5J4C6-F1
#
_entry.id   AF-A0A4V5J4C6-F1
#
_cell.length_a   1.000
_cell.length_b   1.000
_cell.length_c   1.000
_cell.angle_alpha   90.00
_cell.angle_beta   90.00
_cell.angle_gamma   90.00
#
_symmetry.space_group_name_H-M   'P 1'
#
loop_
_entity.id
_entity.type
_entity.pdbx_description
1 polymer ?
#
loop_
_entity_poly.entity_id
_entity_poly.type
_entity_poly.pdbx_seq_one_letter_code
_entity_poly.pdbx_strand_id
1 'polypeptide(L)'
;MELVNLKTGTDSYQDESGETRNRDEYPWGLCITLNNDTLNKLKAQPQGVGTEVMITAKAVIRGLSARETDDGVNRSADLQITDMAIAPVSGDVEKSAAETLYGNGGE
;
A
#
# COMPACT_ATOMS: atom_id res chain seq x y z
N MET A 1 -13.17 6.05 0.00
CA MET A 1 -12.97 5.05 1.07
C MET A 1 -12.07 5.71 2.09
N GLU A 2 -12.36 5.54 3.38
CA GLU A 2 -11.47 6.01 4.45
C GLU A 2 -10.26 5.05 4.54
N LEU A 3 -9.06 5.62 4.68
CA LEU A 3 -7.83 4.83 4.88
C LEU A 3 -7.69 4.55 6.37
N VAL A 4 -7.66 3.26 6.73
CA VAL A 4 -7.46 2.81 8.11
C VAL A 4 -6.07 2.21 8.23
N ASN A 5 -5.31 2.64 9.23
CA ASN A 5 -4.00 2.08 9.53
C ASN A 5 -4.15 0.72 10.25
N LEU A 6 -3.43 -0.30 9.78
CA LEU A 6 -3.51 -1.69 10.27
C LEU A 6 -2.29 -2.11 11.12
N LYS A 7 -1.58 -1.15 11.72
CA LYS A 7 -0.40 -1.40 12.55
C LYS A 7 -0.77 -2.23 13.78
N THR A 8 -0.03 -3.31 14.00
CA THR A 8 -0.20 -4.22 15.14
C THR A 8 0.74 -3.92 16.30
N GLY A 9 1.86 -3.26 16.04
CA GLY A 9 2.90 -3.00 17.03
C GLY A 9 3.94 -2.00 16.56
N THR A 10 4.80 -1.57 17.47
CA THR A 10 6.04 -0.84 17.15
C THR A 10 7.15 -1.49 17.94
N ASP A 11 8.14 -2.01 17.23
CA ASP A 11 9.37 -2.51 17.85
C ASP A 11 10.44 -1.43 17.79
N SER A 12 11.10 -1.16 18.92
CA SER A 12 12.18 -0.18 19.00
C SER A 12 13.52 -0.91 19.13
N TYR A 13 14.40 -0.75 18.14
CA TYR A 13 15.72 -1.38 18.12
C TYR A 13 16.82 -0.32 18.04
N GLN A 14 17.99 -0.58 18.62
CA GLN A 14 19.17 0.25 18.42
C GLN A 14 19.95 -0.25 17.21
N ASP A 15 20.17 0.66 16.26
CA ASP A 15 20.99 0.39 15.09
C ASP A 15 22.48 0.36 15.47
N GLU A 16 23.34 -0.11 14.57
CA GLU A 16 24.79 -0.21 14.76
C GLU A 16 25.48 1.12 15.12
N SER A 17 24.82 2.25 14.82
CA SER A 17 25.26 3.60 15.22
C SER A 17 24.77 4.05 16.61
N GLY A 18 24.05 3.20 17.36
CA GLY A 18 23.47 3.52 18.67
C GLY A 18 22.17 4.34 18.62
N GLU A 19 21.67 4.65 17.42
CA GLU A 19 20.40 5.35 17.23
C GLU A 19 19.21 4.41 17.43
N THR A 20 18.25 4.82 18.25
CA THR A 20 17.01 4.05 18.44
C THR A 20 16.10 4.28 17.23
N ARG A 21 15.87 3.22 16.45
CA ARG A 21 14.94 3.21 15.33
C ARG A 21 13.66 2.49 15.72
N ASN A 22 12.54 3.01 15.23
CA ASN A 22 11.23 2.39 15.39
C ASN A 22 10.88 1.64 14.12
N ARG A 23 10.43 0.40 14.28
CA ARG A 23 9.92 -0.45 13.22
C ARG A 23 8.44 -0.69 13.46
N ASP A 24 7.63 -0.14 12.57
CA ASP A 24 6.19 -0.42 12.58
C ASP A 24 5.94 -1.87 12.14
N GLU A 25 5.15 -2.59 12.94
CA GLU A 25 4.76 -3.95 12.64
C GLU A 25 3.35 -3.97 12.05
N TYR A 26 3.22 -4.69 10.95
CA TYR A 26 1.97 -4.92 10.25
C TYR A 26 1.70 -6.43 10.16
N PRO A 27 0.43 -6.85 10.05
CA PRO A 27 0.07 -8.25 9.83
C PRO A 27 0.83 -8.84 8.64
N TRP A 28 1.32 -10.08 8.80
CA TRP A 28 2.16 -10.76 7.82
C TRP A 28 1.55 -10.81 6.41
N GLY A 29 0.22 -10.89 6.31
CA GLY A 29 -0.51 -10.94 5.04
C GLY A 29 -0.59 -9.61 4.26
N LEU A 30 -0.11 -8.50 4.81
CA LEU A 30 -0.11 -7.19 4.13
C LEU A 30 1.17 -6.91 3.35
N CYS A 31 2.21 -7.74 3.52
CA CYS A 31 3.44 -7.64 2.74
C CYS A 31 3.28 -8.42 1.43
N ILE A 32 3.29 -7.71 0.29
CA ILE A 32 3.22 -8.31 -1.04
C ILE A 32 4.55 -8.11 -1.78
N THR A 33 5.04 -9.18 -2.40
CA THR A 33 6.25 -9.14 -3.25
C THR A 33 5.83 -9.19 -4.71
N LEU A 34 6.18 -8.14 -5.47
CA LEU A 34 5.91 -8.07 -6.90
C LEU A 34 7.17 -8.43 -7.68
N ASN A 35 7.08 -9.45 -8.53
CA ASN A 35 8.18 -9.85 -9.41
C ASN A 35 8.25 -8.92 -10.63
N ASN A 36 9.36 -9.02 -11.38
CA ASN A 36 9.63 -8.20 -12.56
C ASN A 36 8.48 -8.25 -13.60
N ASP A 37 7.93 -9.43 -13.87
CA ASP A 37 6.79 -9.60 -14.78
C ASP A 37 5.54 -8.84 -14.31
N THR A 38 5.23 -8.91 -13.02
CA THR A 38 4.08 -8.20 -12.43
C THR A 38 4.28 -6.69 -12.48
N LEU A 39 5.47 -6.20 -12.14
CA LEU A 39 5.81 -4.78 -12.22
C LEU A 39 5.68 -4.24 -13.66
N ASN A 40 6.17 -5.01 -14.64
CA ASN A 40 6.04 -4.65 -16.06
C ASN A 40 4.57 -4.60 -16.52
N LYS A 41 3.74 -5.57 -16.10
CA LYS A 41 2.30 -5.57 -16.38
C LYS A 41 1.57 -4.36 -15.78
N LEU A 42 1.97 -3.97 -14.56
CA LEU A 42 1.44 -2.80 -13.87
C LEU A 42 1.96 -1.49 -14.47
N LYS A 43 2.95 -1.53 -15.37
CA LYS A 43 3.70 -0.36 -15.86
C LYS A 43 4.23 0.51 -14.71
N ALA A 44 4.45 -0.09 -13.55
CA ALA A 44 4.93 0.58 -12.36
C ALA A 44 6.46 0.61 -12.42
N GLN A 45 7.05 1.79 -12.38
CA GLN A 45 8.49 1.90 -12.23
C GLN A 45 8.87 1.52 -10.79
N PRO A 46 9.95 0.76 -10.57
CA PRO A 46 10.42 0.47 -9.23
C PRO A 46 10.76 1.79 -8.52
N GLN A 47 10.04 2.11 -7.46
CA GLN A 47 10.31 3.28 -6.63
C GLN A 47 11.47 2.96 -5.69
N GLY A 48 12.19 3.99 -5.23
CA GLY A 48 13.28 3.81 -4.27
C GLY A 48 12.80 3.16 -2.97
N VAL A 49 13.69 2.41 -2.31
CA VAL A 49 13.39 1.81 -0.99
C VAL A 49 12.98 2.91 -0.01
N GLY A 50 11.87 2.70 0.70
CA GLY A 50 11.31 3.69 1.64
C GLY A 50 10.37 4.71 1.01
N THR A 51 10.10 4.64 -0.30
CA THR A 51 9.11 5.50 -0.95
C THR A 51 7.69 5.00 -0.68
N GLU A 52 6.79 5.89 -0.31
CA GLU A 52 5.37 5.59 -0.12
C GLU A 52 4.64 5.55 -1.47
N VAL A 53 3.82 4.52 -1.66
CA VAL A 53 2.97 4.36 -2.86
C VAL A 53 1.52 4.13 -2.48
N MET A 54 0.61 4.65 -3.30
CA MET A 54 -0.81 4.35 -3.22
C MET A 54 -1.13 3.14 -4.11
N ILE A 55 -1.68 2.09 -3.52
CA ILE A 55 -2.14 0.91 -4.24
C ILE A 55 -3.66 0.97 -4.34
N THR A 56 -4.17 0.85 -5.57
CA THR A 56 -5.60 0.66 -5.84
C THR A 56 -5.79 -0.73 -6.44
N ALA A 57 -6.67 -1.54 -5.86
CA ALA A 57 -6.87 -2.91 -6.33
C ALA A 57 -8.34 -3.34 -6.33
N LYS A 58 -8.69 -4.25 -7.25
CA LYS A 58 -9.91 -5.04 -7.22
C LYS A 58 -9.56 -6.43 -6.71
N ALA A 59 -10.38 -6.96 -5.82
CA ALA A 59 -10.22 -8.30 -5.28
C ALA A 59 -11.54 -9.06 -5.28
N VAL A 60 -11.42 -10.38 -5.39
CA VAL A 60 -12.53 -11.33 -5.26
C VAL A 60 -12.36 -12.10 -3.95
N ILE A 61 -13.45 -12.25 -3.20
CA ILE A 61 -13.47 -13.09 -2.00
C ILE A 61 -13.41 -14.56 -2.43
N ARG A 62 -12.38 -15.28 -1.96
CA ARG A 62 -12.16 -16.71 -2.24
C ARG A 62 -12.72 -17.62 -1.16
N GLY A 63 -12.78 -17.12 0.07
CA GLY A 63 -13.17 -17.89 1.24
C GLY A 63 -13.63 -16.97 2.36
N LEU A 64 -14.58 -17.47 3.14
CA LEU A 64 -15.00 -16.88 4.40
C LEU A 64 -14.97 -18.00 5.44
N SER A 65 -14.33 -17.76 6.57
CA SER A 65 -14.36 -18.67 7.69
C SER A 65 -14.72 -17.93 8.96
N ALA A 66 -15.69 -18.46 9.68
CA ALA A 66 -16.04 -18.05 11.03
C ALA A 66 -15.89 -19.27 11.92
N ARG A 67 -15.09 -19.13 12.99
CA ARG A 67 -14.94 -20.18 13.99
C ARG A 67 -15.26 -19.59 15.35
N GLU A 68 -16.23 -20.19 16.02
CA GLU A 68 -16.52 -19.88 17.42
C GLU A 68 -15.47 -20.56 18.29
N THR A 69 -14.79 -19.76 19.10
CA THR A 69 -13.86 -20.19 20.14
C THR A 69 -14.39 -19.72 21.49
N ASP A 70 -13.83 -20.25 22.58
CA ASP A 70 -14.14 -19.81 23.94
C ASP A 70 -13.92 -18.29 24.14
N ASP A 71 -13.00 -17.71 23.37
CA ASP A 71 -12.64 -16.28 23.36
C ASP A 71 -13.52 -15.43 22.41
N GLY A 72 -14.46 -16.04 21.69
CA GLY A 72 -15.41 -15.36 20.80
C GLY A 72 -15.40 -15.86 19.35
N VAL A 73 -15.98 -15.09 18.44
CA VAL A 73 -16.09 -15.47 17.03
C VAL A 73 -14.89 -14.93 16.25
N ASN A 74 -13.97 -15.81 15.87
CA ASN A 74 -12.89 -15.46 14.96
C ASN A 74 -13.41 -15.50 13.52
N ARG A 75 -13.31 -14.39 12.78
CA ARG A 75 -13.74 -14.26 11.38
C ARG A 75 -12.54 -13.91 10.53
N SER A 76 -12.38 -14.63 9.42
CA SER A 76 -11.36 -14.34 8.41
C SER A 76 -11.94 -14.46 7.01
N ALA A 77 -11.35 -13.71 6.08
CA ALA A 77 -11.72 -13.69 4.67
C ALA A 77 -10.46 -13.80 3.81
N ASP A 78 -10.50 -14.68 2.82
CA ASP A 78 -9.43 -14.83 1.84
C ASP A 78 -9.72 -13.97 0.62
N LEU A 79 -8.78 -13.09 0.26
CA LEU A 79 -8.93 -12.15 -0.85
C LEU A 79 -7.94 -12.49 -1.97
N GLN A 80 -8.43 -12.61 -3.21
CA GLN A 80 -7.61 -12.71 -4.41
C GLN A 80 -7.64 -11.38 -5.16
N ILE A 81 -6.52 -10.69 -5.22
CA ILE A 81 -6.37 -9.50 -6.06
C ILE A 81 -6.39 -9.92 -7.53
N THR A 82 -7.25 -9.29 -8.34
CA THR A 82 -7.40 -9.56 -9.79
C THR A 82 -6.85 -8.44 -10.64
N ASP A 83 -7.02 -7.20 -10.20
CA ASP A 83 -6.57 -5.99 -10.88
C ASP A 83 -5.90 -5.08 -9.86
N MET A 84 -4.80 -4.45 -10.23
CA MET A 84 -4.04 -3.56 -9.36
C MET A 84 -3.47 -2.40 -10.16
N ALA A 85 -3.33 -1.25 -9.51
CA ALA A 85 -2.59 -0.08 -9.96
C ALA A 85 -1.77 0.47 -8.80
N ILE A 86 -0.56 0.97 -9.10
CA ILE A 86 0.35 1.56 -8.13
C ILE A 86 0.69 2.96 -8.62
N ALA A 87 0.51 3.96 -7.77
CA ALA A 87 0.81 5.36 -8.06
C ALA A 87 1.64 5.95 -6.90
N PRO A 88 2.48 6.96 -7.15
CA PRO A 88 3.14 7.70 -6.07
C PRO A 88 2.09 8.37 -5.17
N VAL A 89 2.35 8.45 -3.86
CA VAL A 89 1.44 9.17 -2.92
C VAL A 89 1.52 10.69 -3.10
N SER A 90 2.67 11.18 -3.59
CA SER A 90 2.82 12.57 -3.99
C SER A 90 1.97 12.78 -5.24
N GLY A 91 0.85 13.48 -5.07
CA GLY A 91 -0.03 13.91 -6.16
C GLY A 91 0.62 14.93 -7.09
N ASP A 92 1.76 14.60 -7.69
CA ASP A 92 2.07 15.12 -9.02
C ASP A 92 1.10 14.41 -9.96
N VAL A 93 -0.15 14.90 -9.95
CA VAL A 93 -0.89 15.09 -11.18
C VAL A 93 0.15 15.68 -12.12
N GLU A 94 0.59 14.91 -13.12
CA GLU A 94 1.24 15.49 -14.30
C GLU A 94 0.31 16.63 -14.72
N LYS A 95 0.62 17.86 -14.30
CA LYS A 95 -0.03 19.05 -14.81
C LYS A 95 0.18 18.92 -16.30
N SER A 96 -0.91 18.64 -17.01
CA SER A 96 -0.85 18.43 -18.44
C SER A 96 -0.10 19.62 -19.02
N ALA A 97 0.81 19.41 -19.96
CA ALA A 97 1.65 20.50 -20.50
C ALA A 97 0.84 21.75 -20.89
N ALA A 98 -0.45 21.57 -21.20
CA ALA A 98 -1.45 22.62 -21.39
C ALA A 98 -1.62 23.59 -20.20
N GLU A 99 -1.66 23.13 -18.95
CA GLU A 99 -1.82 23.99 -17.77
C GLU A 99 -0.56 24.85 -17.49
N THR A 100 0.62 24.36 -17.88
CA THR A 100 1.88 25.11 -17.80
C THR A 100 2.04 26.10 -18.97
N LEU A 101 1.53 25.76 -20.16
CA LEU A 101 1.60 26.61 -21.36
C LEU A 101 0.52 27.70 -21.42
N TYR A 102 -0.67 27.46 -20.85
CA TYR A 102 -1.80 28.40 -20.87
C TYR A 102 -2.07 29.06 -19.52
N GLY A 103 -1.06 29.16 -18.65
CA GLY A 103 -1.14 29.79 -17.33
C GLY A 103 -1.99 31.06 -17.31
N ASN A 104 -3.21 30.90 -16.78
CA ASN A 104 -4.15 31.90 -16.30
C ASN A 104 -4.17 33.26 -17.03
N GLY A 105 -4.56 33.26 -18.31
CA GLY A 105 -5.04 34.46 -18.98
C GLY A 105 -6.55 34.61 -18.80
N GLY A 106 -6.99 35.39 -17.80
CA GLY A 106 -8.41 35.68 -17.61
C GLY A 106 -8.74 36.38 -16.29
N GLU A 107 -8.59 37.72 -16.33
CA GLU A 107 -9.30 38.77 -15.56
C GLU A 107 -9.21 38.79 -14.02
#